data_AF-A0A944H0W3-F1
#
_entry.id   AF-A0A944H0W3-F1
#
_cell.length_a   1.000
_cell.length_b   1.000
_cell.length_c   1.000
_cell.angle_alpha   90.00
_cell.angle_beta   90.00
_cell.angle_gamma   90.00
#
_symmetry.space_group_name_H-M   'P 1'
#
loop_
_entity.id
_entity.type
_entity.pdbx_description
1 polymer ?
#
loop_
_entity_poly.entity_id
_entity_poly.type
_entity_poly.pdbx_seq_one_letter_code
_entity_poly.pdbx_strand_id
1 'polypeptide(L)'
;MNLSNFLSKLFQRTVLFAIVTITLIFTTISQPAFAVTVAELNKQIDELAQSPVLLNGKACDKSDALWSAIYASRESAENLVPLQKDQIKAFLAGTATRFWNSFVDSPEIKPENYVRLTHRHGVFAQARLVVEPEFQKRYTGLLQKGSDCVLVRFSSAVSPATSWNRFTPGFAAKFFIGGKHSSENLIVQHSIAGQGNNINYYEYPLSNKLKFTENQPAGFAAFSRFFNTIQDYLKNETNLKMVDPRELSIKHLASINVNGKTVDNPKSPRFIFLVPPEGRAFSKEQHDFRQDFLALNQGISADDKGQVKKGKGVRIYDVYVADQFTDNPKAEVQRIGYLESRSHFVVSDRADIRVAFRHSITPRETQDYPGEYPKSLFNDETFTSECATFGASLADMQPNPQDPSGNSSIFFQNYLKRGCKP
;
A
#
# COMPACT_ATOMS: atom_id res chain seq x y z
N MET A 1 -26.76 40.91 76.42
CA MET A 1 -26.05 41.11 75.13
C MET A 1 -25.21 39.88 74.88
N ASN A 2 -25.57 39.09 73.86
CA ASN A 2 -25.18 37.69 73.76
C ASN A 2 -23.93 37.50 72.88
N LEU A 3 -22.90 36.90 73.47
CA LEU A 3 -21.55 36.70 72.91
C LEU A 3 -21.53 35.77 71.68
N SER A 4 -22.62 35.03 71.40
CA SER A 4 -22.72 34.12 70.25
C SER A 4 -22.95 34.85 68.92
N ASN A 5 -23.51 36.07 68.93
CA ASN A 5 -23.75 36.85 67.70
C ASN A 5 -22.54 37.67 67.24
N PHE A 6 -21.50 37.79 68.07
CA PHE A 6 -20.25 38.47 67.69
C PHE A 6 -19.24 37.53 67.02
N LEU A 7 -19.20 36.25 67.45
CA LEU A 7 -18.28 35.26 66.90
C LEU A 7 -18.70 34.70 65.52
N SER A 8 -20.00 34.65 65.18
CA SER A 8 -20.42 34.20 63.85
C SER A 8 -20.14 35.23 62.73
N LYS A 9 -20.14 36.53 63.07
CA LYS A 9 -19.80 37.60 62.12
C LYS A 9 -18.29 37.78 61.92
N LEU A 10 -17.46 37.33 62.87
CA LEU A 10 -16.00 37.36 62.72
C LEU A 10 -15.47 36.19 61.86
N PHE A 11 -16.12 35.01 61.92
CA PHE A 11 -15.73 33.85 61.11
C PHE A 11 -16.15 33.98 59.63
N GLN A 12 -17.24 34.68 59.32
CA GLN A 12 -17.67 34.91 57.93
C GLN A 12 -16.86 35.99 57.19
N ARG A 13 -16.07 36.81 57.88
CA ARG A 13 -15.24 37.85 57.24
C ARG A 13 -13.79 37.46 56.98
N THR A 14 -13.27 36.43 57.66
CA THR A 14 -11.90 35.93 57.42
C THR A 14 -11.84 34.83 56.36
N VAL A 15 -12.94 34.09 56.12
CA VAL A 15 -12.99 33.07 55.05
C VAL A 15 -13.32 33.68 53.67
N LEU A 16 -13.90 34.88 53.62
CA LEU A 16 -14.21 35.55 52.35
C LEU A 16 -13.02 36.35 51.75
N PHE A 17 -11.94 36.57 52.51
CA PHE A 17 -10.72 37.25 52.02
C PHE A 17 -9.59 36.29 51.62
N ALA A 18 -9.77 34.97 51.80
CA ALA A 18 -8.83 33.95 51.33
C ALA A 18 -9.30 33.19 50.07
N ILE A 19 -10.49 33.51 49.54
CA ILE A 19 -11.06 32.85 48.34
C ILE A 19 -11.02 33.78 47.11
N VAL A 20 -10.56 35.03 47.24
CA VAL A 20 -10.55 36.02 46.14
C VAL A 20 -9.15 36.25 45.53
N THR A 21 -8.10 35.54 45.97
CA THR A 21 -6.74 35.73 45.45
C THR A 21 -6.00 34.42 45.15
N ILE A 22 -6.70 33.40 44.63
CA ILE A 22 -6.11 32.30 43.85
C ILE A 22 -7.09 31.96 42.72
N THR A 23 -7.25 32.89 41.79
CA THR A 23 -7.83 32.60 40.47
C THR A 23 -7.04 33.43 39.46
N LEU A 24 -5.72 33.21 39.46
CA LEU A 24 -4.83 33.67 38.42
C LEU A 24 -4.02 32.46 37.95
N ILE A 25 -4.18 32.17 36.66
CA ILE A 25 -3.30 31.34 35.83
C ILE A 25 -3.47 29.81 35.97
N PHE A 26 -4.65 29.31 35.61
CA PHE A 26 -4.76 28.09 34.80
C PHE A 26 -5.96 28.20 33.86
N THR A 27 -6.07 29.33 33.15
CA THR A 27 -6.56 29.25 31.76
C THR A 27 -5.39 28.68 30.98
N THR A 28 -5.28 27.34 30.96
CA THR A 28 -4.69 26.71 29.80
C THR A 28 -5.45 27.29 28.62
N ILE A 29 -4.74 28.07 27.83
CA ILE A 29 -5.16 28.40 26.49
C ILE A 29 -5.16 27.04 25.77
N SER A 30 -6.24 26.28 25.91
CA SER A 30 -6.65 25.34 24.88
C SER A 30 -7.01 26.23 23.69
N GLN A 31 -5.99 26.70 22.99
CA GLN A 31 -6.19 27.02 21.59
C GLN A 31 -6.84 25.76 21.03
N PRO A 32 -8.04 25.83 20.44
CA PRO A 32 -8.50 24.70 19.65
C PRO A 32 -7.37 24.44 18.68
N ALA A 33 -6.74 23.27 18.76
CA ALA A 33 -5.81 22.83 17.74
C ALA A 33 -6.55 23.09 16.43
N PHE A 34 -6.08 24.08 15.66
CA PHE A 34 -6.79 24.56 14.49
C PHE A 34 -7.17 23.34 13.68
N ALA A 35 -8.47 23.04 13.62
CA ALA A 35 -8.94 21.86 12.92
C ALA A 35 -8.57 22.08 11.46
N VAL A 36 -7.47 21.44 11.03
CA VAL A 36 -6.97 21.53 9.66
C VAL A 36 -8.12 21.05 8.77
N THR A 37 -8.60 21.94 7.90
CA THR A 37 -9.72 21.60 7.02
C THR A 37 -9.29 20.54 6.00
N VAL A 38 -10.27 19.85 5.39
CA VAL A 38 -9.98 18.88 4.34
C VAL A 38 -9.22 19.51 3.16
N ALA A 39 -9.61 20.71 2.77
CA ALA A 39 -8.96 21.45 1.69
C ALA A 39 -7.52 21.83 2.04
N GLU A 40 -7.27 22.27 3.27
CA GLU A 40 -5.92 22.63 3.73
C GLU A 40 -4.99 21.40 3.73
N LEU A 41 -5.49 20.26 4.19
CA LEU A 41 -4.73 19.02 4.17
C LEU A 41 -4.46 18.50 2.76
N ASN A 42 -5.42 18.62 1.84
CA ASN A 42 -5.21 18.25 0.43
C ASN A 42 -4.13 19.12 -0.21
N LYS A 43 -4.21 20.44 0.01
CA LYS A 43 -3.19 21.39 -0.44
C LYS A 43 -1.81 21.04 0.12
N GLN A 44 -1.69 20.72 1.41
CA GLN A 44 -0.41 20.31 2.01
C GLN A 44 0.15 19.03 1.37
N ILE A 45 -0.69 18.06 1.01
CA ILE A 45 -0.25 16.84 0.31
C ILE A 45 0.21 17.16 -1.12
N ASP A 46 -0.45 18.08 -1.82
CA ASP A 46 -0.03 18.54 -3.15
C ASP A 46 1.29 19.32 -3.12
N GLU A 47 1.47 20.20 -2.14
CA GLU A 47 2.74 20.91 -1.92
C GLU A 47 3.86 19.94 -1.57
N LEU A 48 3.59 18.94 -0.73
CA LEU A 48 4.55 17.86 -0.42
C LEU A 48 4.96 17.09 -1.68
N ALA A 49 4.00 16.79 -2.58
CA ALA A 49 4.25 16.06 -3.82
C ALA A 49 5.30 16.74 -4.71
N GLN A 50 5.38 18.06 -4.65
CA GLN A 50 6.33 18.89 -5.39
C GLN A 50 7.52 19.36 -4.54
N SER A 51 7.58 18.97 -3.27
CA SER A 51 8.58 19.48 -2.35
C SER A 51 10.00 19.02 -2.72
N PRO A 52 11.03 19.85 -2.54
CA PRO A 52 12.42 19.44 -2.76
C PRO A 52 12.83 18.22 -1.94
N VAL A 53 12.27 18.07 -0.73
CA VAL A 53 12.53 16.91 0.14
C VAL A 53 12.02 15.64 -0.52
N LEU A 54 10.76 15.59 -0.98
CA LEU A 54 10.21 14.38 -1.58
C LEU A 54 10.88 14.05 -2.94
N LEU A 55 11.20 15.07 -3.73
CA LEU A 55 11.76 14.89 -5.08
C LEU A 55 13.25 14.54 -5.05
N ASN A 56 14.04 15.15 -4.18
CA ASN A 56 15.51 15.10 -4.23
C ASN A 56 16.19 14.73 -2.90
N GLY A 57 15.43 14.60 -1.81
CA GLY A 57 15.97 14.37 -0.47
C GLY A 57 16.65 13.01 -0.27
N LYS A 58 17.20 12.79 0.92
CA LYS A 58 17.66 11.45 1.30
C LYS A 58 16.45 10.53 1.51
N ALA A 59 16.65 9.23 1.37
CA ALA A 59 15.58 8.24 1.47
C ALA A 59 14.72 8.40 2.75
N CYS A 60 15.35 8.54 3.92
CA CYS A 60 14.61 8.66 5.17
C CYS A 60 13.92 10.03 5.29
N ASP A 61 14.53 11.11 4.80
CA ASP A 61 13.88 12.42 4.77
C ASP A 61 12.60 12.39 3.90
N LYS A 62 12.64 11.70 2.75
CA LYS A 62 11.45 11.46 1.91
C LYS A 62 10.37 10.65 2.65
N SER A 63 10.80 9.58 3.32
CA SER A 63 9.93 8.72 4.13
C SER A 63 9.23 9.50 5.25
N ASP A 64 9.99 10.33 5.96
CA ASP A 64 9.52 11.10 7.11
C ASP A 64 8.60 12.25 6.67
N ALA A 65 8.89 12.86 5.52
CA ALA A 65 8.03 13.89 4.92
C ALA A 65 6.67 13.30 4.50
N LEU A 66 6.66 12.15 3.81
CA LEU A 66 5.40 11.47 3.46
C LEU A 66 4.65 10.98 4.70
N TRP A 67 5.35 10.37 5.65
CA TRP A 67 4.76 9.93 6.90
C TRP A 67 4.10 11.06 7.68
N SER A 68 4.73 12.23 7.75
CA SER A 68 4.17 13.38 8.45
C SER A 68 2.79 13.78 7.89
N ALA A 69 2.62 13.77 6.56
CA ALA A 69 1.33 14.03 5.93
C ALA A 69 0.30 12.92 6.21
N ILE A 70 0.72 11.65 6.15
CA ILE A 70 -0.14 10.50 6.48
C ILE A 70 -0.62 10.61 7.93
N TYR A 71 0.30 10.84 8.87
CA TYR A 71 0.03 10.92 10.29
C TYR A 71 -0.84 12.12 10.66
N ALA A 72 -0.63 13.29 10.03
CA ALA A 72 -1.49 14.46 10.21
C ALA A 72 -2.93 14.20 9.72
N SER A 73 -3.09 13.36 8.69
CA SER A 73 -4.38 12.98 8.12
C SER A 73 -5.05 11.76 8.76
N ARG A 74 -4.48 11.22 9.85
CA ARG A 74 -4.93 9.95 10.44
C ARG A 74 -6.34 10.03 11.01
N GLU A 75 -7.06 8.92 10.93
CA GLU A 75 -8.36 8.71 11.55
C GLU A 75 -8.21 8.13 12.96
N SER A 76 -9.18 8.42 13.84
CA SER A 76 -9.24 7.75 15.16
C SER A 76 -9.84 6.35 15.00
N ALA A 77 -9.47 5.43 15.90
CA ALA A 77 -9.95 4.04 15.83
C ALA A 77 -11.48 3.93 15.90
N GLU A 78 -12.14 4.88 16.56
CA GLU A 78 -13.58 4.96 16.73
C GLU A 78 -14.30 5.58 15.52
N ASN A 79 -13.57 6.31 14.67
CA ASN A 79 -14.11 7.12 13.58
C ASN A 79 -13.44 6.81 12.24
N LEU A 80 -13.30 5.51 11.93
CA LEU A 80 -12.80 5.10 10.62
C LEU A 80 -13.85 5.36 9.54
N VAL A 81 -13.40 5.85 8.38
CA VAL A 81 -14.23 5.89 7.16
C VAL A 81 -14.71 4.47 6.88
N PRO A 82 -16.04 4.22 6.80
CA PRO A 82 -16.56 2.86 6.63
C PRO A 82 -16.04 2.17 5.37
N LEU A 83 -15.89 0.85 5.45
CA LEU A 83 -15.55 0.04 4.29
C LEU A 83 -16.67 0.14 3.23
N GLN A 84 -16.32 0.52 2.01
CA GLN A 84 -17.31 0.67 0.93
C GLN A 84 -17.82 -0.69 0.44
N LYS A 85 -19.11 -0.76 0.07
CA LYS A 85 -19.77 -2.01 -0.35
C LYS A 85 -19.80 -2.22 -1.88
N ASP A 86 -19.72 -1.14 -2.67
CA ASP A 86 -19.95 -1.17 -4.13
C ASP A 86 -18.67 -1.10 -5.00
N GLN A 87 -17.49 -1.23 -4.40
CA GLN A 87 -16.20 -1.15 -5.13
C GLN A 87 -16.09 -2.13 -6.28
N ILE A 88 -16.79 -3.27 -6.17
CA ILE A 88 -16.77 -4.34 -7.17
C ILE A 88 -17.35 -3.87 -8.50
N LYS A 89 -18.41 -3.05 -8.52
CA LYS A 89 -19.00 -2.56 -9.77
C LYS A 89 -18.04 -1.61 -10.49
N ALA A 90 -17.41 -0.69 -9.76
CA ALA A 90 -16.41 0.22 -10.30
C ALA A 90 -15.13 -0.52 -10.75
N PHE A 91 -14.78 -1.61 -10.07
CA PHE A 91 -13.68 -2.50 -10.42
C PHE A 91 -13.96 -3.31 -11.68
N LEU A 92 -15.16 -3.91 -11.78
CA LEU A 92 -15.62 -4.65 -12.96
C LEU A 92 -15.66 -3.75 -14.20
N ALA A 93 -16.07 -2.49 -14.01
CA ALA A 93 -16.05 -1.45 -15.04
C ALA A 93 -14.67 -0.83 -15.28
N GLY A 94 -13.61 -1.39 -14.68
CA GLY A 94 -12.25 -0.91 -14.83
C GLY A 94 -11.62 -1.37 -16.14
N THR A 95 -11.11 -0.43 -16.94
CA THR A 95 -10.41 -0.77 -18.19
C THR A 95 -9.01 -1.34 -17.95
N ALA A 96 -8.53 -2.20 -18.85
CA ALA A 96 -7.15 -2.69 -18.82
C ALA A 96 -6.11 -1.55 -18.84
N THR A 97 -6.43 -0.40 -19.46
CA THR A 97 -5.64 0.84 -19.40
C THR A 97 -5.52 1.39 -17.98
N ARG A 98 -6.60 1.40 -17.20
CA ARG A 98 -6.56 1.84 -15.79
C ARG A 98 -5.69 0.92 -14.94
N PHE A 99 -5.73 -0.40 -15.17
CA PHE A 99 -4.82 -1.33 -14.51
C PHE A 99 -3.37 -1.08 -14.90
N TRP A 100 -3.08 -0.87 -16.19
CA TRP A 100 -1.73 -0.56 -16.68
C TRP A 100 -1.12 0.70 -16.07
N ASN A 101 -1.93 1.71 -15.78
CA ASN A 101 -1.48 2.92 -15.07
C ASN A 101 -0.91 2.65 -13.66
N SER A 102 -1.11 1.43 -13.12
CA SER A 102 -0.49 0.97 -11.87
C SER A 102 0.89 0.31 -12.05
N PHE A 103 1.31 0.07 -13.30
CA PHE A 103 2.58 -0.57 -13.69
C PHE A 103 3.58 0.42 -14.32
N VAL A 104 3.09 1.49 -14.95
CA VAL A 104 3.95 2.56 -15.49
C VAL A 104 4.38 3.54 -14.40
N ASP A 105 5.39 4.36 -14.72
CA ASP A 105 5.91 5.39 -13.82
C ASP A 105 4.78 6.26 -13.28
N SER A 106 4.67 6.24 -11.95
CA SER A 106 3.68 6.99 -11.20
C SER A 106 4.41 7.95 -10.29
N PRO A 107 3.90 9.20 -10.12
CA PRO A 107 4.37 10.04 -9.02
C PRO A 107 4.17 9.31 -7.69
N GLU A 108 4.98 9.67 -6.69
CA GLU A 108 4.88 9.13 -5.31
C GLU A 108 3.50 9.38 -4.70
N ILE A 109 2.89 10.50 -5.07
CA ILE A 109 1.58 10.96 -4.63
C ILE A 109 0.71 11.20 -5.88
N LYS A 110 -0.46 10.57 -5.91
CA LYS A 110 -1.49 10.77 -6.92
C LYS A 110 -2.23 12.11 -6.68
N PRO A 111 -2.76 12.73 -7.75
CA PRO A 111 -3.58 13.93 -7.62
C PRO A 111 -4.86 13.63 -6.83
N GLU A 112 -5.48 14.66 -6.27
CA GLU A 112 -6.68 14.56 -5.43
C GLU A 112 -7.85 13.84 -6.14
N ASN A 113 -8.03 14.07 -7.44
CA ASN A 113 -9.10 13.47 -8.24
C ASN A 113 -8.85 12.02 -8.66
N TYR A 114 -7.75 11.40 -8.20
CA TYR A 114 -7.46 10.00 -8.50
C TYR A 114 -8.47 9.07 -7.83
N VAL A 115 -9.08 8.18 -8.61
CA VAL A 115 -10.02 7.18 -8.10
C VAL A 115 -9.29 5.84 -7.95
N ARG A 116 -9.15 5.38 -6.70
CA ARG A 116 -8.62 4.05 -6.40
C ARG A 116 -9.75 3.01 -6.42
N LEU A 117 -9.71 2.09 -7.38
CA LEU A 117 -10.73 1.07 -7.60
C LEU A 117 -10.57 -0.17 -6.71
N THR A 118 -9.33 -0.57 -6.43
CA THR A 118 -8.97 -1.71 -5.58
C THR A 118 -8.07 -1.27 -4.45
N HIS A 119 -8.02 -2.05 -3.37
CA HIS A 119 -7.17 -1.71 -2.23
C HIS A 119 -7.51 -0.31 -1.69
N ARG A 120 -8.79 0.05 -1.63
CA ARG A 120 -9.21 1.41 -1.23
C ARG A 120 -9.02 1.68 0.26
N HIS A 121 -9.17 0.66 1.11
CA HIS A 121 -9.02 0.83 2.55
C HIS A 121 -7.79 0.07 3.03
N GLY A 122 -7.01 0.69 3.90
CA GLY A 122 -5.78 0.13 4.40
C GLY A 122 -5.29 0.73 5.71
N VAL A 123 -4.13 0.25 6.12
CA VAL A 123 -3.40 0.68 7.31
C VAL A 123 -1.95 0.95 6.90
N PHE A 124 -1.37 2.03 7.40
CA PHE A 124 0.00 2.44 7.13
C PHE A 124 0.86 2.35 8.38
N ALA A 125 2.15 2.09 8.19
CA ALA A 125 3.18 2.33 9.19
C ALA A 125 4.51 2.65 8.48
N GLN A 126 5.35 3.47 9.10
CA GLN A 126 6.77 3.42 8.78
C GLN A 126 7.34 2.11 9.31
N ALA A 127 8.31 1.56 8.58
CA ALA A 127 8.91 0.27 8.88
C ALA A 127 10.38 0.25 8.47
N ARG A 128 11.02 -0.87 8.78
CA ARG A 128 12.32 -1.25 8.29
C ARG A 128 12.32 -2.68 7.80
N LEU A 129 13.05 -2.93 6.72
CA LEU A 129 13.48 -4.27 6.32
C LEU A 129 14.80 -4.55 7.02
N VAL A 130 14.86 -5.64 7.79
CA VAL A 130 16.08 -6.13 8.41
C VAL A 130 16.49 -7.42 7.72
N VAL A 131 17.71 -7.46 7.18
CA VAL A 131 18.32 -8.66 6.58
C VAL A 131 19.36 -9.21 7.55
N GLU A 132 19.25 -10.49 7.89
CA GLU A 132 20.11 -11.13 8.88
C GLU A 132 21.56 -11.20 8.36
N PRO A 133 22.57 -11.01 9.23
CA PRO A 133 23.98 -10.86 8.83
C PRO A 133 24.51 -11.92 7.86
N GLU A 134 24.11 -13.17 8.07
CA GLU A 134 24.50 -14.32 7.25
C GLU A 134 23.99 -14.26 5.80
N PHE A 135 22.94 -13.48 5.52
CA PHE A 135 22.37 -13.32 4.18
C PHE A 135 22.86 -12.07 3.46
N GLN A 136 23.57 -11.16 4.13
CA GLN A 136 23.97 -9.87 3.55
C GLN A 136 24.96 -9.96 2.40
N LYS A 137 25.53 -11.14 2.13
CA LYS A 137 26.42 -11.39 0.98
C LYS A 137 25.72 -12.11 -0.18
N ARG A 138 24.49 -12.59 0.02
CA ARG A 138 23.74 -13.40 -0.96
C ARG A 138 23.06 -12.54 -2.02
N TYR A 139 22.52 -11.40 -1.61
CA TYR A 139 21.78 -10.47 -2.47
C TYR A 139 22.42 -9.08 -2.48
N THR A 140 21.98 -8.23 -3.40
CA THR A 140 22.50 -6.86 -3.56
C THR A 140 21.43 -5.80 -3.31
N GLY A 141 21.80 -4.52 -3.40
CA GLY A 141 20.85 -3.41 -3.29
C GLY A 141 20.18 -3.34 -1.92
N LEU A 142 18.87 -3.06 -1.91
CA LEU A 142 18.05 -3.03 -0.70
C LEU A 142 17.94 -4.39 0.00
N LEU A 143 18.07 -5.49 -0.76
CA LEU A 143 18.05 -6.85 -0.20
C LEU A 143 19.39 -7.25 0.45
N GLN A 144 20.42 -6.42 0.33
CA GLN A 144 21.72 -6.71 0.93
C GLN A 144 21.72 -6.45 2.43
N LYS A 145 21.32 -5.24 2.85
CA LYS A 145 21.37 -4.82 4.26
C LYS A 145 19.99 -4.43 4.81
N GLY A 146 18.98 -4.49 3.97
CA GLY A 146 17.67 -3.93 4.29
C GLY A 146 17.61 -2.41 4.08
N SER A 147 16.60 -1.79 4.68
CA SER A 147 16.39 -0.34 4.63
C SER A 147 15.58 0.08 5.85
N ASP A 148 15.97 1.19 6.48
CA ASP A 148 15.18 1.83 7.53
C ASP A 148 14.11 2.77 6.96
N CYS A 149 14.21 3.15 5.68
CA CYS A 149 13.36 4.17 5.06
C CYS A 149 12.24 3.47 4.26
N VAL A 150 11.32 2.81 4.96
CA VAL A 150 10.23 2.03 4.34
C VAL A 150 8.88 2.53 4.85
N LEU A 151 7.92 2.72 3.94
CA LEU A 151 6.50 2.87 4.27
C LEU A 151 5.77 1.59 3.87
N VAL A 152 5.08 0.96 4.81
CA VAL A 152 4.26 -0.22 4.53
C VAL A 152 2.79 0.12 4.52
N ARG A 153 2.03 -0.64 3.74
CA ARG A 153 0.59 -0.55 3.64
C ARG A 153 -0.06 -1.93 3.61
N PHE A 154 -0.96 -2.17 4.55
CA PHE A 154 -1.85 -3.33 4.58
C PHE A 154 -3.18 -2.92 3.96
N SER A 155 -3.80 -3.79 3.17
CA SER A 155 -5.03 -3.45 2.48
C SER A 155 -5.80 -4.69 2.06
N SER A 156 -7.06 -4.52 1.67
CA SER A 156 -7.81 -5.56 0.97
C SER A 156 -8.14 -5.12 -0.45
N ALA A 157 -7.81 -5.94 -1.45
CA ALA A 157 -8.06 -5.62 -2.86
C ALA A 157 -9.54 -5.31 -3.11
N VAL A 158 -10.41 -6.11 -2.49
CA VAL A 158 -11.86 -5.92 -2.45
C VAL A 158 -12.29 -5.82 -0.99
N SER A 159 -13.20 -4.90 -0.69
CA SER A 159 -13.73 -4.71 0.67
C SER A 159 -14.44 -5.97 1.20
N PRO A 160 -14.14 -6.42 2.44
CA PRO A 160 -14.86 -7.52 3.06
C PRO A 160 -16.31 -7.16 3.42
N ALA A 161 -16.68 -5.87 3.35
CA ALA A 161 -18.07 -5.43 3.52
C ALA A 161 -18.94 -5.61 2.26
N THR A 162 -18.36 -6.10 1.16
CA THR A 162 -19.10 -6.38 -0.09
C THR A 162 -19.97 -7.63 0.05
N SER A 163 -21.05 -7.71 -0.75
CA SER A 163 -21.95 -8.87 -0.79
C SER A 163 -21.30 -10.16 -1.30
N TRP A 164 -20.02 -10.12 -1.67
CA TRP A 164 -19.28 -11.21 -2.27
C TRP A 164 -18.50 -12.03 -1.25
N ASN A 165 -18.55 -11.64 0.04
CA ASN A 165 -18.01 -12.49 1.11
C ASN A 165 -16.54 -12.86 0.84
N ARG A 166 -15.77 -11.85 0.41
CA ARG A 166 -14.42 -12.00 -0.15
C ARG A 166 -13.48 -11.00 0.46
N PHE A 167 -12.58 -11.50 1.28
CA PHE A 167 -11.44 -10.76 1.81
C PHE A 167 -10.18 -11.08 1.02
N THR A 168 -9.47 -10.06 0.53
CA THR A 168 -8.33 -10.23 -0.37
C THR A 168 -7.13 -9.45 0.16
N PRO A 169 -6.44 -9.95 1.21
CA PRO A 169 -5.38 -9.21 1.88
C PRO A 169 -4.16 -9.05 0.97
N GLY A 170 -3.71 -7.81 0.83
CA GLY A 170 -2.56 -7.43 0.00
C GLY A 170 -1.69 -6.41 0.72
N PHE A 171 -0.39 -6.64 0.71
CA PHE A 171 0.61 -5.83 1.38
C PHE A 171 1.51 -5.13 0.35
N ALA A 172 1.82 -3.87 0.61
CA ALA A 172 2.82 -3.12 -0.16
C ALA A 172 3.87 -2.52 0.77
N ALA A 173 5.14 -2.54 0.36
CA ALA A 173 6.22 -1.83 1.01
C ALA A 173 6.91 -0.91 0.00
N LYS A 174 6.92 0.39 0.28
CA LYS A 174 7.61 1.43 -0.47
C LYS A 174 8.96 1.69 0.17
N PHE A 175 10.03 1.42 -0.55
CA PHE A 175 11.41 1.67 -0.18
C PHE A 175 11.85 2.99 -0.80
N PHE A 176 12.02 4.00 0.03
CA PHE A 176 12.47 5.31 -0.45
C PHE A 176 13.94 5.26 -0.85
N ILE A 177 14.26 5.97 -1.94
CA ILE A 177 15.61 6.05 -2.51
C ILE A 177 16.06 7.51 -2.52
N GLY A 178 17.28 7.75 -2.07
CA GLY A 178 17.88 9.08 -2.03
C GLY A 178 18.11 9.69 -3.42
N GLY A 179 18.15 11.03 -3.47
CA GLY A 179 18.38 11.77 -4.71
C GLY A 179 17.14 11.82 -5.60
N LYS A 180 17.34 11.88 -6.92
CA LYS A 180 16.25 12.01 -7.92
C LYS A 180 15.51 10.70 -8.22
N HIS A 181 15.87 9.61 -7.57
CA HIS A 181 15.26 8.31 -7.81
C HIS A 181 13.87 8.23 -7.18
N SER A 182 12.94 7.64 -7.92
CA SER A 182 11.65 7.19 -7.38
C SER A 182 11.86 6.04 -6.39
N SER A 183 10.89 5.87 -5.51
CA SER A 183 10.86 4.75 -4.57
C SER A 183 10.62 3.43 -5.27
N GLU A 184 11.23 2.37 -4.76
CA GLU A 184 10.98 1.01 -5.21
C GLU A 184 9.90 0.36 -4.36
N ASN A 185 9.00 -0.44 -4.95
CA ASN A 185 7.89 -1.03 -4.20
C ASN A 185 7.89 -2.56 -4.27
N LEU A 186 7.75 -3.20 -3.11
CA LEU A 186 7.34 -4.59 -3.02
C LEU A 186 5.81 -4.63 -2.95
N ILE A 187 5.18 -5.45 -3.78
CA ILE A 187 3.75 -5.73 -3.71
C ILE A 187 3.59 -7.25 -3.60
N VAL A 188 2.86 -7.69 -2.57
CA VAL A 188 2.60 -9.10 -2.32
C VAL A 188 1.16 -9.33 -1.92
N GLN A 189 0.64 -10.48 -2.27
CA GLN A 189 -0.73 -10.88 -1.98
C GLN A 189 -0.80 -12.39 -1.77
N HIS A 190 -1.81 -12.85 -1.02
CA HIS A 190 -2.07 -14.29 -0.88
C HIS A 190 -2.59 -14.88 -2.19
N SER A 191 -3.73 -14.36 -2.66
CA SER A 191 -4.42 -14.79 -3.86
C SER A 191 -5.25 -13.65 -4.42
N ILE A 192 -5.38 -13.55 -5.74
CA ILE A 192 -6.34 -12.64 -6.39
C ILE A 192 -7.75 -12.99 -5.93
N ALA A 193 -8.05 -14.28 -5.78
CA ALA A 193 -9.30 -14.81 -5.24
C ALA A 193 -9.67 -14.32 -3.85
N GLY A 194 -8.67 -13.87 -3.10
CA GLY A 194 -8.78 -13.72 -1.67
C GLY A 194 -8.82 -15.05 -0.92
N GLN A 195 -9.36 -15.01 0.29
CA GLN A 195 -9.42 -16.10 1.26
C GLN A 195 -10.85 -16.31 1.80
N GLY A 196 -11.85 -16.08 0.94
CA GLY A 196 -13.26 -16.16 1.29
C GLY A 196 -13.64 -15.21 2.43
N ASN A 197 -14.42 -15.70 3.38
CA ASN A 197 -14.91 -14.96 4.54
C ASN A 197 -13.92 -14.88 5.71
N ASN A 198 -12.75 -15.51 5.61
CA ASN A 198 -11.80 -15.46 6.71
C ASN A 198 -11.14 -14.08 6.75
N ILE A 199 -11.51 -13.23 7.74
CA ILE A 199 -10.97 -11.86 7.85
C ILE A 199 -9.58 -11.83 8.52
N ASN A 200 -9.05 -12.98 8.97
CA ASN A 200 -7.71 -13.03 9.54
C ASN A 200 -6.64 -12.66 8.49
N TYR A 201 -6.13 -11.43 8.56
CA TYR A 201 -5.10 -10.92 7.64
C TYR A 201 -3.83 -11.78 7.64
N TYR A 202 -3.54 -12.43 8.78
CA TYR A 202 -2.38 -13.29 8.98
C TYR A 202 -2.68 -14.78 8.75
N GLU A 203 -3.78 -15.14 8.10
CA GLU A 203 -4.10 -16.56 7.82
C GLU A 203 -3.04 -17.22 6.92
N TYR A 204 -2.63 -16.54 5.86
CA TYR A 204 -1.76 -17.10 4.84
C TYR A 204 -0.52 -16.24 4.56
N PRO A 205 0.59 -16.86 4.13
CA PRO A 205 1.71 -16.11 3.58
C PRO A 205 1.30 -15.29 2.35
N LEU A 206 1.93 -14.14 2.19
CA LEU A 206 1.80 -13.29 1.00
C LEU A 206 3.02 -13.48 0.10
N SER A 207 2.87 -13.40 -1.21
CA SER A 207 4.00 -13.50 -2.14
C SER A 207 3.91 -12.51 -3.29
N ASN A 208 5.03 -12.27 -3.98
CA ASN A 208 5.08 -11.48 -5.21
C ASN A 208 4.53 -12.23 -6.44
N LYS A 209 3.90 -13.39 -6.27
CA LYS A 209 3.16 -14.10 -7.32
C LYS A 209 1.66 -14.00 -7.02
N LEU A 210 0.93 -13.36 -7.92
CA LEU A 210 -0.51 -13.22 -7.82
C LEU A 210 -1.19 -14.53 -8.24
N LYS A 211 -1.67 -15.30 -7.26
CA LYS A 211 -2.32 -16.60 -7.52
C LYS A 211 -3.77 -16.44 -7.92
N PHE A 212 -4.26 -17.43 -8.65
CA PHE A 212 -5.67 -17.76 -8.69
C PHE A 212 -5.82 -19.08 -7.97
N THR A 213 -6.61 -19.12 -6.89
CA THR A 213 -7.05 -20.40 -6.33
C THR A 213 -8.12 -21.00 -7.25
N GLU A 214 -8.39 -22.31 -7.16
CA GLU A 214 -9.41 -22.95 -7.98
C GLU A 214 -10.83 -22.45 -7.60
N ASN A 215 -11.79 -22.51 -8.53
CA ASN A 215 -13.22 -22.13 -8.38
C ASN A 215 -13.51 -20.62 -8.18
N GLN A 216 -13.10 -19.78 -9.13
CA GLN A 216 -13.24 -18.31 -9.01
C GLN A 216 -14.61 -17.74 -9.45
N PRO A 217 -15.31 -16.98 -8.59
CA PRO A 217 -16.52 -16.23 -8.96
C PRO A 217 -16.20 -14.95 -9.78
N ALA A 218 -17.25 -14.30 -10.30
CA ALA A 218 -17.19 -13.13 -11.20
C ALA A 218 -16.29 -11.95 -10.69
N GLY A 219 -15.75 -11.15 -11.61
CA GLY A 219 -14.60 -10.25 -11.36
C GLY A 219 -13.25 -10.80 -11.78
N PHE A 220 -13.18 -12.13 -11.97
CA PHE A 220 -12.07 -12.81 -12.63
C PHE A 220 -11.84 -12.30 -14.07
N ALA A 221 -12.92 -12.02 -14.82
CA ALA A 221 -12.83 -11.60 -16.21
C ALA A 221 -11.97 -10.34 -16.42
N ALA A 222 -12.07 -9.33 -15.55
CA ALA A 222 -11.26 -8.11 -15.68
C ALA A 222 -9.76 -8.36 -15.48
N PHE A 223 -9.38 -9.12 -14.44
CA PHE A 223 -7.99 -9.49 -14.21
C PHE A 223 -7.46 -10.43 -15.30
N SER A 224 -8.24 -11.42 -15.70
CA SER A 224 -7.85 -12.31 -16.79
C SER A 224 -7.67 -11.53 -18.08
N ARG A 225 -8.58 -10.62 -18.45
CA ARG A 225 -8.40 -9.73 -19.62
C ARG A 225 -7.08 -8.96 -19.54
N PHE A 226 -6.83 -8.32 -18.40
CA PHE A 226 -5.58 -7.59 -18.17
C PHE A 226 -4.35 -8.50 -18.35
N PHE A 227 -4.30 -9.64 -17.65
CA PHE A 227 -3.14 -10.52 -17.72
C PHE A 227 -2.93 -11.14 -19.11
N ASN A 228 -3.98 -11.54 -19.83
CA ASN A 228 -3.79 -12.04 -21.20
C ASN A 228 -3.31 -10.93 -22.14
N THR A 229 -3.87 -9.72 -22.03
CA THR A 229 -3.43 -8.59 -22.87
C THR A 229 -1.95 -8.25 -22.63
N ILE A 230 -1.53 -8.24 -21.36
CA ILE A 230 -0.14 -8.00 -20.97
C ILE A 230 0.74 -9.15 -21.46
N GLN A 231 0.29 -10.39 -21.31
CA GLN A 231 1.04 -11.54 -21.77
C GLN A 231 1.27 -11.50 -23.27
N ASP A 232 0.23 -11.24 -24.07
CA ASP A 232 0.34 -11.20 -25.53
C ASP A 232 1.25 -10.05 -25.96
N TYR A 233 1.13 -8.88 -25.34
CA TYR A 233 2.06 -7.77 -25.55
C TYR A 233 3.51 -8.18 -25.24
N LEU A 234 3.76 -8.74 -24.06
CA LEU A 234 5.11 -9.10 -23.64
C LEU A 234 5.71 -10.19 -24.54
N LYS A 235 4.94 -11.21 -24.95
CA LYS A 235 5.39 -12.22 -25.92
C LYS A 235 5.86 -11.57 -27.22
N ASN A 236 5.08 -10.63 -27.76
CA ASN A 236 5.38 -9.95 -29.02
C ASN A 236 6.61 -9.02 -28.92
N GLU A 237 6.76 -8.28 -27.81
CA GLU A 237 7.86 -7.32 -27.64
C GLU A 237 9.18 -7.98 -27.24
N THR A 238 9.15 -9.13 -26.57
CA THR A 238 10.35 -9.74 -25.97
C THR A 238 10.81 -11.02 -26.64
N ASN A 239 10.06 -11.54 -27.61
CA ASN A 239 10.26 -12.87 -28.21
C ASN A 239 10.32 -14.02 -27.17
N LEU A 240 9.80 -13.80 -25.96
CA LEU A 240 9.71 -14.84 -24.93
C LEU A 240 8.56 -15.78 -25.25
N LYS A 241 8.79 -17.09 -25.10
CA LYS A 241 7.76 -18.10 -25.39
C LYS A 241 6.60 -18.06 -24.40
N MET A 242 6.91 -17.82 -23.13
CA MET A 242 5.91 -17.84 -22.06
C MET A 242 6.28 -16.85 -20.96
N VAL A 243 5.43 -15.85 -20.74
CA VAL A 243 5.57 -14.85 -19.67
C VAL A 243 4.37 -14.95 -18.75
N ASP A 244 4.61 -14.93 -17.43
CA ASP A 244 3.56 -14.84 -16.43
C ASP A 244 3.49 -13.41 -15.85
N PRO A 245 2.51 -12.58 -16.27
CA PRO A 245 2.37 -11.22 -15.78
C PRO A 245 1.86 -11.14 -14.32
N ARG A 246 1.56 -12.28 -13.70
CA ARG A 246 1.20 -12.40 -12.29
C ARG A 246 2.43 -12.46 -11.38
N GLU A 247 3.60 -12.74 -11.95
CA GLU A 247 4.87 -12.72 -11.23
C GLU A 247 5.44 -11.30 -11.21
N LEU A 248 5.19 -10.59 -10.10
CA LEU A 248 5.73 -9.26 -9.88
C LEU A 248 7.22 -9.38 -9.60
N SER A 249 8.04 -8.67 -10.35
CA SER A 249 9.49 -8.72 -10.19
C SER A 249 9.92 -7.99 -8.93
N ILE A 250 10.92 -8.55 -8.25
CA ILE A 250 11.63 -7.91 -7.12
C ILE A 250 13.09 -7.59 -7.47
N LYS A 251 13.47 -7.73 -8.75
CA LYS A 251 14.84 -7.47 -9.22
C LYS A 251 15.25 -6.01 -9.01
N HIS A 252 14.31 -5.08 -9.16
CA HIS A 252 14.52 -3.66 -8.93
C HIS A 252 14.99 -3.37 -7.48
N LEU A 253 14.51 -4.12 -6.47
CA LEU A 253 14.98 -4.01 -5.09
C LEU A 253 16.46 -4.38 -4.92
N ALA A 254 16.97 -5.28 -5.76
CA ALA A 254 18.38 -5.68 -5.74
C ALA A 254 19.29 -4.76 -6.59
N SER A 255 18.69 -3.91 -7.43
CA SER A 255 19.38 -3.13 -8.46
C SER A 255 19.79 -1.74 -8.01
N ILE A 256 19.31 -1.29 -6.86
CA ILE A 256 19.59 0.02 -6.30
C ILE A 256 19.72 -0.09 -4.78
N ASN A 257 20.49 0.79 -4.17
CA ASN A 257 20.59 0.90 -2.72
C ASN A 257 19.84 2.15 -2.21
N VAL A 258 19.79 2.33 -0.90
CA VAL A 258 19.09 3.45 -0.26
C VAL A 258 19.61 4.85 -0.65
N ASN A 259 20.86 4.96 -1.10
CA ASN A 259 21.46 6.25 -1.47
C ASN A 259 21.34 6.59 -2.96
N GLY A 260 20.66 5.75 -3.75
CA GLY A 260 20.44 5.97 -5.18
C GLY A 260 21.53 5.38 -6.08
N LYS A 261 22.54 4.72 -5.53
CA LYS A 261 23.57 4.05 -6.34
C LYS A 261 23.02 2.75 -6.93
N THR A 262 23.08 2.64 -8.25
CA THR A 262 22.76 1.42 -9.00
C THR A 262 23.81 0.33 -8.79
N VAL A 263 23.41 -0.92 -8.98
CA VAL A 263 24.27 -2.11 -8.89
C VAL A 263 24.42 -2.72 -10.28
N ASP A 264 25.67 -2.84 -10.75
CA ASP A 264 25.97 -3.28 -12.13
C ASP A 264 25.57 -4.75 -12.40
N ASN A 265 25.55 -5.59 -11.36
CA ASN A 265 25.18 -7.02 -11.45
C ASN A 265 24.24 -7.40 -10.29
N PRO A 266 22.94 -7.04 -10.37
CA PRO A 266 22.03 -7.25 -9.26
C PRO A 266 21.74 -8.73 -9.01
N LYS A 267 21.96 -9.17 -7.77
CA LYS A 267 21.60 -10.51 -7.28
C LYS A 267 20.28 -10.42 -6.51
N SER A 268 19.23 -10.99 -7.09
CA SER A 268 17.87 -10.96 -6.55
C SER A 268 17.28 -12.38 -6.56
N PRO A 269 16.52 -12.78 -5.52
CA PRO A 269 15.72 -13.98 -5.62
C PRO A 269 14.56 -13.76 -6.60
N ARG A 270 13.97 -14.86 -7.10
CA ARG A 270 12.75 -14.76 -7.93
C ARG A 270 11.51 -14.45 -7.09
N PHE A 271 11.38 -15.11 -5.95
CA PHE A 271 10.22 -15.01 -5.08
C PHE A 271 10.59 -14.54 -3.68
N ILE A 272 9.70 -13.71 -3.12
CA ILE A 272 9.71 -13.29 -1.74
C ILE A 272 8.37 -13.65 -1.12
N PHE A 273 8.42 -14.17 0.11
CA PHE A 273 7.26 -14.54 0.89
C PHE A 273 7.29 -13.76 2.20
N LEU A 274 6.17 -13.15 2.53
CA LEU A 274 5.93 -12.53 3.82
C LEU A 274 5.10 -13.50 4.66
N VAL A 275 5.75 -14.12 5.64
CA VAL A 275 5.15 -15.13 6.50
C VAL A 275 4.77 -14.46 7.84
N PRO A 276 3.52 -14.60 8.31
CA PRO A 276 3.11 -14.05 9.59
C PRO A 276 4.07 -14.48 10.73
N PRO A 277 4.39 -13.59 11.68
CA PRO A 277 5.19 -13.97 12.84
C PRO A 277 4.51 -15.09 13.63
N GLU A 278 5.32 -16.00 14.17
CA GLU A 278 4.81 -17.13 14.93
C GLU A 278 3.92 -16.70 16.11
N GLY A 279 2.81 -17.41 16.31
CA GLY A 279 1.84 -17.11 17.35
C GLY A 279 0.97 -15.88 17.10
N ARG A 280 1.13 -15.18 15.96
CA ARG A 280 0.25 -14.07 15.61
C ARG A 280 -0.90 -14.52 14.72
N ALA A 281 -2.11 -14.27 15.18
CA ALA A 281 -3.34 -14.43 14.40
C ALA A 281 -4.30 -13.30 14.76
N PHE A 282 -5.13 -12.92 13.80
CA PHE A 282 -6.28 -12.05 14.01
C PHE A 282 -7.59 -12.84 14.00
N SER A 283 -8.68 -12.15 14.32
CA SER A 283 -10.00 -12.77 14.29
C SER A 283 -10.36 -13.22 12.87
N LYS A 284 -11.00 -14.39 12.77
CA LYS A 284 -11.58 -14.88 11.51
C LYS A 284 -12.97 -14.30 11.26
N GLU A 285 -13.63 -13.81 12.31
CA GLU A 285 -15.00 -13.28 12.29
C GLU A 285 -15.10 -12.00 11.47
N GLN A 286 -16.30 -11.67 11.00
CA GLN A 286 -16.52 -10.45 10.23
C GLN A 286 -16.29 -9.20 11.09
N HIS A 287 -15.33 -8.37 10.69
CA HIS A 287 -15.06 -7.07 11.30
C HIS A 287 -14.24 -6.19 10.34
N ASP A 288 -13.93 -4.96 10.75
CA ASP A 288 -12.98 -4.11 10.02
C ASP A 288 -11.54 -4.50 10.36
N PHE A 289 -10.87 -5.21 9.45
CA PHE A 289 -9.50 -5.69 9.64
C PHE A 289 -8.49 -4.58 10.02
N ARG A 290 -8.79 -3.30 9.76
CA ARG A 290 -7.92 -2.19 10.15
C ARG A 290 -7.79 -2.09 11.67
N GLN A 291 -8.82 -2.49 12.40
CA GLN A 291 -8.83 -2.50 13.87
C GLN A 291 -7.78 -3.44 14.45
N ASP A 292 -7.53 -4.58 13.80
CA ASP A 292 -6.50 -5.53 14.24
C ASP A 292 -5.12 -4.88 14.30
N PHE A 293 -4.77 -4.10 13.26
CA PHE A 293 -3.49 -3.42 13.20
C PHE A 293 -3.41 -2.22 14.15
N LEU A 294 -4.50 -1.48 14.34
CA LEU A 294 -4.55 -0.40 15.33
C LEU A 294 -4.37 -0.97 16.76
N ALA A 295 -4.92 -2.14 17.03
CA ALA A 295 -4.74 -2.83 18.32
C ALA A 295 -3.28 -3.22 18.58
N LEU A 296 -2.46 -3.45 17.54
CA LEU A 296 -1.02 -3.71 17.70
C LEU A 296 -0.23 -2.52 18.27
N ASN A 297 -0.81 -1.31 18.32
CA ASN A 297 -0.19 -0.15 18.97
C ASN A 297 -0.26 -0.21 20.49
N GLN A 298 -1.15 -1.03 21.07
CA GLN A 298 -1.39 -1.08 22.50
C GLN A 298 -0.11 -1.46 23.26
N GLY A 299 0.21 -0.69 24.31
CA GLY A 299 1.41 -0.90 25.13
C GLY A 299 2.74 -0.45 24.49
N ILE A 300 2.71 0.11 23.28
CA ILE A 300 3.91 0.63 22.60
C ILE A 300 3.92 2.15 22.69
N SER A 301 4.91 2.72 23.39
CA SER A 301 5.09 4.18 23.42
C SER A 301 5.59 4.71 22.08
N ALA A 302 4.98 5.81 21.63
CA ALA A 302 5.39 6.57 20.46
C ALA A 302 5.53 8.06 20.77
N ASP A 303 6.28 8.80 19.93
CA ASP A 303 6.38 10.25 20.01
C ASP A 303 5.14 10.96 19.40
N ASP A 304 5.19 12.28 19.33
CA ASP A 304 4.12 13.14 18.78
C ASP A 304 3.86 12.91 17.28
N LYS A 305 4.78 12.23 16.59
CA LYS A 305 4.69 11.83 15.18
C LYS A 305 4.39 10.33 15.02
N GLY A 306 4.08 9.65 16.13
CA GLY A 306 3.79 8.23 16.13
C GLY A 306 5.03 7.34 15.93
N GLN A 307 6.25 7.87 16.01
CA GLN A 307 7.47 7.07 15.91
C GLN A 307 7.71 6.26 17.17
N VAL A 308 8.11 5.01 17.00
CA VAL A 308 8.47 4.12 18.11
C VAL A 308 9.99 4.09 18.28
N LYS A 309 10.45 3.86 19.51
CA LYS A 309 11.88 3.69 19.78
C LYS A 309 12.43 2.50 18.99
N LYS A 310 13.65 2.63 18.48
CA LYS A 310 14.33 1.57 17.72
C LYS A 310 14.33 0.24 18.50
N GLY A 311 13.90 -0.84 17.85
CA GLY A 311 13.82 -2.18 18.46
C GLY A 311 12.63 -2.37 19.42
N LYS A 312 11.71 -1.40 19.51
CA LYS A 312 10.43 -1.51 20.22
C LYS A 312 9.23 -1.58 19.28
N GLY A 313 9.49 -1.64 17.98
CA GLY A 313 8.46 -1.80 16.96
C GLY A 313 7.87 -3.19 16.93
N VAL A 314 6.77 -3.32 16.18
CA VAL A 314 6.10 -4.59 15.96
C VAL A 314 6.78 -5.30 14.81
N ARG A 315 7.27 -6.52 15.04
CA ARG A 315 7.68 -7.41 13.96
C ARG A 315 6.47 -7.72 13.09
N ILE A 316 6.44 -7.27 11.84
CA ILE A 316 5.26 -7.29 10.95
C ILE A 316 5.13 -8.64 10.24
N TYR A 317 6.22 -9.09 9.62
CA TYR A 317 6.33 -10.32 8.84
C TYR A 317 7.75 -10.83 8.91
N ASP A 318 7.90 -12.16 8.84
CA ASP A 318 9.15 -12.82 8.52
C ASP A 318 9.32 -12.86 7.00
N VAL A 319 10.54 -12.61 6.53
CA VAL A 319 10.85 -12.51 5.11
C VAL A 319 11.60 -13.77 4.68
N TYR A 320 11.00 -14.50 3.75
CA TYR A 320 11.54 -15.72 3.14
C TYR A 320 11.76 -15.50 1.64
N VAL A 321 12.74 -16.16 1.04
CA VAL A 321 13.04 -15.99 -0.39
C VAL A 321 13.46 -17.29 -1.07
N ALA A 322 13.02 -17.47 -2.32
CA ALA A 322 13.34 -18.65 -3.12
C ALA A 322 13.46 -18.31 -4.61
N ASP A 323 14.09 -19.20 -5.36
CA ASP A 323 14.09 -19.15 -6.83
C ASP A 323 12.94 -19.97 -7.45
N GLN A 324 12.37 -20.89 -6.68
CA GLN A 324 11.19 -21.68 -7.04
C GLN A 324 10.00 -21.30 -6.17
N PHE A 325 8.81 -21.34 -6.76
CA PHE A 325 7.60 -20.98 -6.06
C PHE A 325 7.16 -22.10 -5.11
N THR A 326 6.55 -21.77 -3.98
CA THR A 326 5.95 -22.73 -3.05
C THR A 326 4.71 -22.17 -2.37
N ASP A 327 3.77 -23.05 -2.02
CA ASP A 327 2.62 -22.75 -1.17
C ASP A 327 2.95 -22.85 0.33
N ASN A 328 4.08 -23.47 0.70
CA ASN A 328 4.48 -23.70 2.08
C ASN A 328 5.89 -23.12 2.40
N PRO A 329 6.06 -21.79 2.31
CA PRO A 329 7.37 -21.15 2.46
C PRO A 329 8.02 -21.40 3.83
N LYS A 330 7.24 -21.59 4.92
CA LYS A 330 7.82 -21.84 6.25
C LYS A 330 8.58 -23.18 6.31
N ALA A 331 8.12 -24.19 5.57
CA ALA A 331 8.73 -25.52 5.56
C ALA A 331 9.79 -25.69 4.46
N GLU A 332 9.62 -25.01 3.32
CA GLU A 332 10.40 -25.29 2.11
C GLU A 332 11.44 -24.22 1.77
N VAL A 333 11.38 -23.07 2.44
CA VAL A 333 12.18 -21.89 2.07
C VAL A 333 12.93 -21.35 3.26
N GLN A 334 14.06 -20.72 2.99
CA GLN A 334 14.90 -20.09 4.00
C GLN A 334 14.41 -18.68 4.35
N ARG A 335 14.27 -18.41 5.66
CA ARG A 335 14.08 -17.06 6.18
C ARG A 335 15.39 -16.27 6.03
N ILE A 336 15.30 -15.02 5.58
CA ILE A 336 16.47 -14.13 5.45
C ILE A 336 16.41 -12.89 6.34
N GLY A 337 15.29 -12.67 7.01
CA GLY A 337 15.06 -11.45 7.77
C GLY A 337 13.61 -11.23 8.14
N TYR A 338 13.26 -9.97 8.40
CA TYR A 338 11.92 -9.57 8.81
C TYR A 338 11.66 -8.10 8.51
N LEU A 339 10.37 -7.76 8.46
CA LEU A 339 9.88 -6.38 8.48
C LEU A 339 9.48 -6.02 9.90
N GLU A 340 9.86 -4.84 10.37
CA GLU A 340 9.51 -4.32 11.70
C GLU A 340 8.97 -2.90 11.58
N SER A 341 7.90 -2.57 12.31
CA SER A 341 7.39 -1.21 12.34
C SER A 341 8.37 -0.25 13.03
N ARG A 342 8.41 0.98 12.56
CA ARG A 342 9.13 2.11 13.15
C ARG A 342 8.18 3.20 13.65
N SER A 343 6.89 3.02 13.42
CA SER A 343 5.82 3.85 13.93
C SER A 343 4.67 2.99 14.46
N HIS A 344 3.71 3.66 15.09
CA HIS A 344 2.36 3.15 15.21
C HIS A 344 1.73 2.91 13.83
N PHE A 345 0.82 1.96 13.79
CA PHE A 345 -0.09 1.74 12.68
C PHE A 345 -1.17 2.82 12.67
N VAL A 346 -1.47 3.39 11.50
CA VAL A 346 -2.49 4.43 11.34
C VAL A 346 -3.36 4.17 10.11
N VAL A 347 -4.61 4.61 10.17
CA VAL A 347 -5.53 4.64 9.02
C VAL A 347 -5.63 6.07 8.52
N SER A 348 -5.63 6.25 7.20
CA SER A 348 -5.90 7.54 6.56
C SER A 348 -6.52 7.29 5.19
N ASP A 349 -7.81 7.59 5.03
CA ASP A 349 -8.51 7.49 3.75
C ASP A 349 -7.83 8.35 2.69
N ARG A 350 -7.32 9.54 3.06
CA ARG A 350 -6.56 10.40 2.13
C ARG A 350 -5.29 9.71 1.62
N ALA A 351 -4.48 9.16 2.53
CA ALA A 351 -3.28 8.44 2.16
C ALA A 351 -3.60 7.20 1.33
N ASP A 352 -4.70 6.52 1.67
CA ASP A 352 -5.20 5.37 0.93
C ASP A 352 -5.52 5.72 -0.52
N ILE A 353 -6.10 6.89 -0.83
CA ILE A 353 -6.29 7.32 -2.22
C ILE A 353 -4.94 7.65 -2.86
N ARG A 354 -4.16 8.49 -2.17
CA ARG A 354 -3.14 9.31 -2.81
C ARG A 354 -1.75 8.68 -2.84
N VAL A 355 -1.37 7.86 -1.86
CA VAL A 355 -0.03 7.25 -1.87
C VAL A 355 0.05 6.19 -2.97
N ALA A 356 0.99 6.37 -3.90
CA ALA A 356 1.15 5.45 -5.02
C ALA A 356 2.07 4.28 -4.66
N PHE A 357 1.71 3.07 -5.08
CA PHE A 357 2.57 1.89 -5.05
C PHE A 357 2.62 1.32 -6.46
N ARG A 358 3.78 1.41 -7.11
CA ARG A 358 4.00 0.96 -8.49
C ARG A 358 4.27 -0.54 -8.49
N HIS A 359 3.57 -1.28 -9.35
CA HIS A 359 3.88 -2.67 -9.64
C HIS A 359 5.11 -2.76 -10.54
N SER A 360 5.99 -3.73 -10.31
CA SER A 360 7.11 -4.01 -11.21
C SER A 360 6.86 -5.33 -11.93
N ILE A 361 6.85 -5.33 -13.26
CA ILE A 361 6.93 -6.54 -14.08
C ILE A 361 8.28 -6.54 -14.77
N THR A 362 9.02 -7.64 -14.65
CA THR A 362 10.18 -7.91 -15.50
C THR A 362 9.83 -9.14 -16.33
N PRO A 363 9.64 -9.02 -17.65
CA PRO A 363 9.35 -10.17 -18.49
C PRO A 363 10.45 -11.22 -18.34
N ARG A 364 10.04 -12.47 -18.13
CA ARG A 364 10.94 -13.62 -18.02
C ARG A 364 10.22 -14.84 -18.58
N GLU A 365 10.98 -15.70 -19.25
CA GLU A 365 10.48 -17.02 -19.61
C GLU A 365 10.24 -17.85 -18.35
N THR A 366 9.02 -18.36 -18.20
CA THR A 366 8.65 -19.21 -17.06
C THR A 366 8.03 -20.50 -17.58
N GLN A 367 8.22 -21.60 -16.84
CA GLN A 367 7.53 -22.88 -17.06
C GLN A 367 6.29 -23.03 -16.15
N ASP A 368 6.15 -22.14 -15.16
CA ASP A 368 5.14 -22.23 -14.09
C ASP A 368 3.81 -21.54 -14.46
N TYR A 369 3.59 -21.28 -15.75
CA TYR A 369 2.39 -20.61 -16.24
C TYR A 369 1.34 -21.67 -16.62
N PRO A 370 0.13 -21.64 -16.03
CA PRO A 370 -0.90 -22.67 -16.21
C PRO A 370 -1.62 -22.60 -17.57
N GLY A 371 -1.16 -21.78 -18.52
CA GLY A 371 -1.77 -21.60 -19.83
C GLY A 371 -2.65 -20.35 -19.95
N GLU A 372 -2.94 -19.96 -21.19
CA GLU A 372 -3.80 -18.82 -21.52
C GLU A 372 -5.21 -19.05 -20.95
N TYR A 373 -5.83 -18.01 -20.41
CA TYR A 373 -7.21 -18.15 -19.96
C TYR A 373 -8.13 -18.33 -21.17
N PRO A 374 -9.15 -19.21 -21.09
CA PRO A 374 -10.07 -19.43 -22.20
C PRO A 374 -10.66 -18.11 -22.69
N LYS A 375 -10.54 -17.83 -23.99
CA LYS A 375 -11.03 -16.59 -24.59
C LYS A 375 -12.54 -16.38 -24.39
N SER A 376 -13.28 -17.46 -24.19
CA SER A 376 -14.70 -17.47 -23.84
C SER A 376 -15.01 -16.75 -22.52
N LEU A 377 -14.06 -16.62 -21.59
CA LEU A 377 -14.22 -15.86 -20.35
C LEU A 377 -14.12 -14.34 -20.56
N PHE A 378 -13.82 -13.87 -21.78
CA PHE A 378 -13.71 -12.44 -22.12
C PHE A 378 -14.99 -11.85 -22.73
N ASN A 379 -15.95 -12.69 -23.13
CA ASN A 379 -17.21 -12.24 -23.75
C ASN A 379 -18.21 -11.81 -22.68
N ASP A 380 -18.01 -10.63 -22.13
CA ASP A 380 -19.00 -9.94 -21.30
C ASP A 380 -19.50 -8.71 -22.09
N GLU A 381 -20.82 -8.61 -22.32
CA GLU A 381 -21.47 -7.50 -23.05
C GLU A 381 -21.14 -6.11 -22.45
N THR A 382 -20.66 -6.07 -21.21
CA THR A 382 -20.12 -4.87 -20.56
C THR A 382 -18.86 -4.32 -21.24
N PHE A 383 -18.04 -5.16 -21.87
CA PHE A 383 -16.81 -4.72 -22.56
C PHE A 383 -17.11 -3.97 -23.87
N THR A 384 -18.07 -4.44 -24.66
CA THR A 384 -18.50 -3.82 -25.92
C THR A 384 -19.18 -2.47 -25.70
N SER A 385 -19.97 -2.34 -24.62
CA SER A 385 -20.60 -1.07 -24.23
C SER A 385 -19.61 -0.04 -23.67
N GLU A 386 -18.54 -0.49 -22.99
CA GLU A 386 -17.45 0.39 -22.53
C GLU A 386 -16.59 0.92 -23.68
N CYS A 387 -16.22 0.10 -24.67
CA CYS A 387 -15.50 0.59 -25.87
C CYS A 387 -16.30 1.68 -26.62
N ALA A 388 -17.64 1.60 -26.62
CA ALA A 388 -18.52 2.60 -27.24
C ALA A 388 -18.62 3.90 -26.43
N THR A 389 -18.54 3.83 -25.10
CA THR A 389 -18.72 5.00 -24.20
C THR A 389 -17.52 5.97 -24.22
N PHE A 390 -16.33 5.51 -24.62
CA PHE A 390 -15.11 6.33 -24.62
C PHE A 390 -14.74 6.99 -25.96
N GLY A 391 -15.59 6.91 -27.00
CA GLY A 391 -15.45 7.72 -28.22
C GLY A 391 -14.15 7.53 -29.01
N ALA A 392 -13.47 6.39 -28.87
CA ALA A 392 -12.24 6.11 -29.60
C ALA A 392 -12.52 6.04 -31.11
N SER A 393 -11.91 6.93 -31.89
CA SER A 393 -12.04 6.93 -33.35
C SER A 393 -10.97 6.05 -34.00
N LEU A 394 -11.21 5.59 -35.23
CA LEU A 394 -10.25 4.80 -36.02
C LEU A 394 -8.90 5.53 -36.21
N ALA A 395 -8.89 6.87 -36.13
CA ALA A 395 -7.70 7.71 -36.25
C ALA A 395 -6.80 7.66 -34.98
N ASP A 396 -7.39 7.40 -33.81
CA ASP A 396 -6.66 7.23 -32.55
C ASP A 396 -5.93 5.88 -32.46
N MET A 397 -6.07 5.03 -33.49
CA MET A 397 -5.57 3.65 -33.56
C MET A 397 -4.37 3.48 -34.50
N GLN A 398 -3.82 4.57 -35.07
CA GLN A 398 -2.63 4.52 -35.92
C GLN A 398 -1.35 4.91 -35.15
N PRO A 399 -0.19 4.28 -35.45
CA PRO A 399 1.07 4.64 -34.82
C PRO A 399 1.47 6.07 -35.18
N ASN A 400 1.93 6.86 -34.21
CA ASN A 400 2.63 8.12 -34.49
C ASN A 400 4.04 7.78 -35.01
N PRO A 401 4.39 8.03 -36.28
CA PRO A 401 5.66 7.60 -36.85
C PRO A 401 6.89 8.41 -36.38
N GLN A 402 6.69 9.41 -35.51
CA GLN A 402 7.68 10.46 -35.23
C GLN A 402 8.19 10.48 -33.77
N ASP A 403 7.94 9.45 -32.95
CA ASP A 403 8.46 9.40 -31.56
C ASP A 403 9.69 8.50 -31.44
N PRO A 404 10.92 9.05 -31.30
CA PRO A 404 12.15 8.28 -31.17
C PRO A 404 12.44 7.81 -29.73
N SER A 405 11.56 8.08 -28.75
CA SER A 405 11.83 7.86 -27.33
C SER A 405 11.74 6.40 -26.85
N GLY A 406 11.27 5.47 -27.68
CA GLY A 406 11.15 4.05 -27.28
C GLY A 406 10.19 3.82 -26.10
N ASN A 407 9.27 4.76 -25.85
CA ASN A 407 8.41 4.74 -24.68
C ASN A 407 7.32 3.65 -24.82
N SER A 408 7.57 2.50 -24.20
CA SER A 408 6.71 1.29 -24.20
C SER A 408 5.28 1.54 -23.72
N SER A 409 5.02 2.66 -23.03
CA SER A 409 3.68 3.06 -22.60
C SER A 409 2.75 3.42 -23.77
N ILE A 410 3.26 4.02 -24.86
CA ILE A 410 2.44 4.43 -26.02
C ILE A 410 2.10 3.24 -26.92
N PHE A 411 3.05 2.31 -27.10
CA PHE A 411 2.82 1.08 -27.86
C PHE A 411 1.79 0.18 -27.18
N PHE A 412 1.86 0.05 -25.84
CA PHE A 412 0.87 -0.67 -25.05
C PHE A 412 -0.52 -0.01 -25.08
N GLN A 413 -0.61 1.32 -25.04
CA GLN A 413 -1.88 2.04 -25.21
C GLN A 413 -2.52 1.75 -26.58
N ASN A 414 -1.72 1.66 -27.64
CA ASN A 414 -2.20 1.27 -28.97
C ASN A 414 -2.54 -0.22 -29.07
N TYR A 415 -1.86 -1.09 -28.31
CA TYR A 415 -2.18 -2.51 -28.20
C TYR A 415 -3.50 -2.76 -27.47
N LEU A 416 -3.73 -2.05 -26.35
CA LEU A 416 -5.00 -2.04 -25.63
C LEU A 416 -6.17 -1.56 -26.51
N LYS A 417 -5.91 -0.59 -27.41
CA LYS A 417 -6.90 -0.13 -28.42
C LYS A 417 -7.20 -1.19 -29.48
N ARG A 418 -6.28 -2.12 -29.78
CA ARG A 418 -6.50 -3.24 -30.71
C ARG A 418 -7.36 -4.36 -30.13
N GLY A 419 -7.52 -4.41 -28.81
CA GLY A 419 -8.38 -5.36 -28.10
C GLY A 419 -9.89 -5.07 -28.19
N CYS A 420 -10.29 -3.91 -28.73
CA CYS A 420 -11.69 -3.58 -29.06
C CYS A 420 -11.98 -3.90 -30.54
N LYS A 421 -11.86 -5.17 -30.96
CA LYS A 421 -12.49 -5.63 -32.22
C LYS A 421 -13.62 -6.60 -31.85
N PRO A 422 -14.82 -6.44 -32.43
CA PRO A 422 -15.88 -7.43 -32.29
C PRO A 422 -15.45 -8.80 -32.82
#